data_AF-A0A965PJU1-F1
#
_entry.id   AF-A0A965PJU1-F1
#
_cell.length_a   1.000
_cell.length_b   1.000
_cell.length_c   1.000
_cell.angle_alpha   90.00
_cell.angle_beta   90.00
_cell.angle_gamma   90.00
#
_symmetry.space_group_name_H-M   'P 1'
#
loop_
_entity.id
_entity.type
_entity.pdbx_description
1 polymer ?
#
loop_
_entity_poly.entity_id
_entity_poly.type
_entity_poly.pdbx_seq_one_letter_code
_entity_poly.pdbx_strand_id
1 'polypeptide(L)' 'MTTDPHYREAAAAEAAIAEFYGSVWKPKPGDRVRCPKAFGGGYQDGTVVGPDRDGYLVDTAEGRLLLYLEELERIR' A
#
# COMPACT_ATOMS: atom_id res chain seq x y z
N MET A 1 -15.05 -37.56 2.13
CA MET A 1 -14.27 -36.31 2.11
C MET A 1 -13.99 -35.93 3.55
N THR A 2 -12.84 -36.36 4.07
CA THR A 2 -12.41 -36.07 5.43
C THR A 2 -11.89 -34.64 5.44
N THR A 3 -12.67 -33.71 6.00
CA THR A 3 -12.28 -32.31 6.16
C THR A 3 -11.20 -32.26 7.23
N ASP A 4 -9.95 -32.19 6.80
CA ASP A 4 -8.79 -32.19 7.66
C ASP A 4 -8.82 -30.98 8.62
N PRO A 5 -8.73 -31.17 9.95
CA PRO A 5 -8.84 -30.10 10.94
C PRO A 5 -7.73 -29.05 10.84
N HIS A 6 -6.61 -29.33 10.17
CA HIS A 6 -5.54 -28.36 9.94
C HIS A 6 -5.94 -27.22 8.99
N TYR A 7 -6.96 -27.41 8.15
CA TYR A 7 -7.41 -26.40 7.19
C TYR A 7 -8.14 -25.22 7.87
N ARG A 8 -8.68 -25.42 9.07
CA ARG A 8 -9.37 -24.37 9.84
C ARG A 8 -8.41 -23.44 10.58
N GLU A 9 -7.26 -23.94 11.02
CA GLU A 9 -6.27 -23.12 11.74
C GLU A 9 -5.51 -22.19 10.79
N ALA A 10 -5.25 -22.61 9.55
CA ALA A 10 -4.61 -21.77 8.53
C ALA A 10 -5.47 -20.53 8.18
N ALA A 11 -6.78 -20.72 7.99
CA ALA A 11 -7.69 -19.63 7.69
C ALA A 11 -7.87 -18.66 8.86
N ALA A 12 -7.79 -19.15 10.11
CA ALA A 12 -7.87 -18.31 11.30
C ALA A 12 -6.60 -17.46 11.49
N ALA A 13 -5.42 -18.00 11.15
CA ALA A 13 -4.17 -17.24 11.18
C ALA A 13 -4.14 -16.12 10.10
N GLU A 14 -4.64 -16.39 8.88
CA GLU A 14 -4.78 -15.37 7.83
C GLU A 14 -5.77 -14.26 8.21
N ALA A 15 -6.88 -14.62 8.87
CA ALA A 15 -7.87 -13.64 9.35
C ALA A 15 -7.33 -12.77 10.48
N ALA A 16 -6.59 -13.34 11.43
CA ALA A 16 -5.98 -12.59 12.53
C ALA A 16 -4.87 -11.63 12.05
N ILE A 17 -4.11 -12.01 11.02
CA ILE A 17 -3.14 -11.12 10.36
C ILE A 17 -3.89 -10.03 9.60
N ALA A 18 -4.94 -10.35 8.85
CA ALA A 18 -5.74 -9.34 8.14
C ALA A 18 -6.42 -8.32 9.09
N GLU A 19 -6.79 -8.72 10.30
CA GLU A 19 -7.41 -7.86 11.31
C GLU A 19 -6.38 -6.93 11.98
N PHE A 20 -5.16 -7.41 12.25
CA PHE A 20 -4.08 -6.56 12.79
C PHE A 20 -3.51 -5.58 11.74
N TYR A 21 -3.44 -5.99 10.46
CA TYR A 21 -3.01 -5.14 9.35
C TYR A 21 -4.16 -4.36 8.68
N GLY A 22 -5.41 -4.57 9.10
CA GLY A 22 -6.62 -3.99 8.49
C GLY A 22 -6.78 -2.48 8.69
N SER A 23 -6.03 -1.89 9.64
CA SER A 23 -6.02 -0.45 9.88
C SER A 23 -4.92 0.32 9.11
N VAL A 24 -4.07 -0.38 8.36
CA VAL A 24 -3.08 0.27 7.51
C VAL A 24 -3.80 0.75 6.26
N TRP A 25 -3.93 2.07 6.11
CA TRP A 25 -4.48 2.69 4.91
C TRP A 25 -3.82 2.08 3.67
N LYS A 26 -4.65 1.63 2.72
CA LYS A 26 -4.20 1.11 1.42
C LYS A 26 -4.56 2.12 0.33
N PRO A 27 -3.58 2.82 -0.25
CA PRO A 27 -3.81 3.74 -1.35
C PRO A 27 -4.42 3.01 -2.55
N LYS A 28 -5.40 3.63 -3.19
CA LYS A 28 -6.07 3.13 -4.39
C LYS A 28 -5.64 3.94 -5.61
N PRO A 29 -5.66 3.34 -6.82
CA PRO A 29 -5.54 4.10 -8.06
C PRO A 29 -6.47 5.33 -8.05
N GLY A 30 -5.91 6.50 -8.32
CA GLY A 30 -6.59 7.80 -8.28
C GLY A 30 -6.50 8.55 -6.95
N ASP A 31 -6.05 7.92 -5.87
CA ASP A 31 -5.88 8.61 -4.59
C ASP A 31 -4.78 9.67 -4.68
N ARG A 32 -5.05 10.83 -4.07
CA ARG A 32 -4.08 11.91 -3.89
C ARG A 32 -3.26 11.65 -2.64
N VAL A 33 -1.94 11.67 -2.82
CA VAL A 33 -0.98 11.37 -1.76
C VAL A 33 0.13 12.40 -1.76
N ARG A 34 0.74 12.62 -0.61
CA ARG A 34 1.99 13.37 -0.49
C ARG A 34 3.13 12.36 -0.41
N CYS A 35 4.19 12.59 -1.16
CA CYS A 35 5.31 11.69 -1.32
C CYS A 35 6.63 12.47 -1.36
N PRO A 36 7.78 11.83 -1.08
CA PRO A 36 9.07 12.49 -1.24
C PRO A 36 9.32 12.89 -2.71
N LYS A 37 10.10 13.96 -2.90
CA LYS A 37 10.65 14.30 -4.22
C LYS A 37 11.73 13.31 -4.62
N ALA A 38 11.83 13.02 -5.92
CA ALA A 38 12.88 12.19 -6.48
C ALA A 38 14.26 12.84 -6.35
N PHE A 39 14.32 14.18 -6.46
CA PHE A 39 15.55 14.94 -6.39
C PHE A 39 15.37 16.21 -5.55
N GLY A 40 16.34 16.49 -4.68
CA GLY A 40 16.31 17.66 -3.81
C GLY A 40 15.24 17.51 -2.73
N GLY A 41 15.68 17.28 -1.50
CA GLY A 41 14.83 16.89 -0.38
C GLY A 41 13.53 17.69 -0.22
N GLY A 42 12.54 17.05 0.41
CA GLY A 42 11.21 17.61 0.60
C GLY A 42 10.13 16.68 0.03
N TYR A 43 8.90 17.18 0.06
CA TYR A 43 7.72 16.42 -0.32
C TYR A 43 6.95 17.13 -1.45
N GLN A 44 6.22 16.35 -2.22
CA GLN A 44 5.36 16.79 -3.31
C GLN A 44 4.07 15.99 -3.33
N ASP A 45 3.07 16.51 -4.04
CA ASP A 45 1.82 15.81 -4.25
C ASP A 45 1.96 14.86 -5.45
N GLY A 46 1.33 13.71 -5.33
CA GLY A 46 1.27 12.69 -6.36
C GLY A 46 -0.11 12.05 -6.45
N THR A 47 -0.30 11.26 -7.50
CA THR A 47 -1.53 10.47 -7.70
C THR A 47 -1.15 9.01 -7.85
N VAL A 48 -1.76 8.14 -7.05
CA VAL A 48 -1.50 6.70 -7.10
C VAL A 48 -2.03 6.15 -8.42
N VAL A 49 -1.18 5.45 -9.16
CA VAL A 49 -1.54 4.73 -10.38
C VAL A 49 -1.99 3.32 -10.04
N GLY A 50 -1.31 2.69 -9.08
CA GLY A 50 -1.64 1.37 -8.58
C GLY A 50 -0.49 0.70 -7.84
N PRO A 51 -0.75 -0.48 -7.26
CA PRO A 51 0.29 -1.29 -6.64
C PRO A 51 1.23 -1.88 -7.70
N ASP A 52 2.51 -1.98 -7.35
CA ASP A 52 3.54 -2.75 -8.04
C ASP A 52 4.11 -3.81 -7.08
N ARG A 53 5.03 -4.68 -7.52
CA ARG A 53 5.51 -5.84 -6.73
C ARG A 53 5.92 -5.47 -5.31
N ASP A 54 6.60 -4.34 -5.17
CA ASP A 54 7.25 -3.94 -3.92
C ASP A 54 6.66 -2.65 -3.32
N GLY A 55 5.71 -1.98 -3.98
CA GLY A 55 5.21 -0.68 -3.54
C GLY A 55 4.04 -0.14 -4.36
N TYR A 56 3.94 1.18 -4.47
CA TYR A 56 2.91 1.88 -5.24
C TYR A 56 3.56 2.78 -6.27
N LEU A 57 3.04 2.74 -7.49
CA LEU A 57 3.39 3.69 -8.54
C LEU A 57 2.61 4.97 -8.32
N VAL A 58 3.31 6.10 -8.26
CA VAL A 58 2.75 7.42 -8.06
C VAL A 58 3.19 8.36 -9.18
N ASP A 59 2.24 8.95 -9.89
CA ASP A 59 2.51 9.99 -10.87
C ASP A 59 2.70 11.33 -10.15
N THR A 60 3.87 11.94 -10.33
CA THR A 60 4.25 13.24 -9.76
C THR A 60 4.70 14.20 -10.87
N ALA A 61 5.01 15.46 -10.53
CA ALA A 61 5.55 16.44 -11.47
C ALA A 61 6.94 16.06 -12.02
N GLU A 62 7.65 15.15 -11.34
CA GLU A 62 9.00 14.70 -11.71
C GLU A 62 8.97 13.40 -12.54
N GLY A 63 7.79 12.83 -12.74
CA GLY A 63 7.58 11.56 -13.43
C GLY A 63 6.89 10.53 -12.54
N ARG A 64 6.98 9.27 -12.93
CA ARG A 64 6.39 8.15 -12.18
C ARG A 64 7.41 7.58 -11.21
N LEU A 65 7.07 7.57 -9.93
CA LEU A 65 7.92 7.07 -8.86
C LEU A 65 7.33 5.78 -8.27
N LEU A 66 8.19 4.83 -7.94
CA LEU A 66 7.85 3.65 -7.14
C LEU A 66 8.16 3.97 -5.68
N LEU A 67 7.15 3.93 -4.82
CA LEU A 67 7.26 4.32 -3.42
C LEU A 67 6.64 3.28 -2.50
N TYR A 68 7.24 3.07 -1.34
CA TYR A 68 6.69 2.21 -0.30
C TYR A 68 5.52 2.91 0.40
N LEU A 69 4.63 2.12 0.99
CA LEU A 69 3.46 2.63 1.69
C LEU A 69 3.82 3.62 2.81
N GLU A 70 4.93 3.39 3.48
CA GLU A 70 5.46 4.23 4.58
C GLU A 70 5.97 5.60 4.12
N GLU A 71 6.23 5.77 2.83
CA GLU A 71 6.68 7.02 2.22
C GLU A 71 5.50 7.88 1.72
N LEU A 72 4.30 7.32 1.75
CA LEU A 72 3.08 7.98 1.31
C LEU A 72 2.32 8.55 2.50
N GLU A 73 1.94 9.81 2.41
CA GLU A 73 1.00 10.43 3.34
C GLU A 73 -0.33 10.67 2.63
N ARG A 74 -1.44 10.33 3.29
CA ARG A 74 -2.78 10.58 2.76
C ARG A 74 -3.12 12.06 2.86
N ILE A 75 -3.43 12.69 1.72
CA ILE A 75 -3.99 14.04 1.66
C ILE A 75 -5.52 13.90 1.74
N ARG A 76 -6.18 14.66 2.63
CA ARG A 76 -7.64 14.67 2.80
C ARG A 76 -8.31 15.67 1.89
#